data_AF-A0A438C501-F1
#
_entry.id   AF-A0A438C501-F1
#
_cell.length_a   1.000
_cell.length_b   1.000
_cell.length_c   1.000
_cell.angle_alpha   90.00
_cell.angle_beta   90.00
_cell.angle_gamma   90.00
#
_symmetry.space_group_name_H-M   'P 1'
#
loop_
_entity.id
_entity.type
_entity.pdbx_description
1 polymer ?
#
loop_
_entity_poly.entity_id
_entity_poly.type
_entity_poly.pdbx_seq_one_letter_code
_entity_poly.pdbx_strand_id
1 'polypeptide(L)'
;MMTVGRATCIVFSDDDLPPDGLDHVRPLYITVGCSGSRVPSVQLDNGSALNVCPLATAIALGFAPSDFGPSTQTVRAYDNTKREVMGTLMIDLQIGPATFSTLFQVLRIPTSFNLLLGRPWIHIARVIPSSLHQKVKFIHDGQIITVRSTGDIFAASEPVL
;
A
#
# COMPACT_ATOMS: atom_id res chain seq x y z
N MET A 1 41.88 8.38 0.69
CA MET A 1 41.23 7.09 1.01
C MET A 1 39.81 7.17 0.48
N MET A 2 39.54 6.60 -0.70
CA MET A 2 38.19 6.56 -1.27
C MET A 2 37.40 5.53 -0.46
N THR A 3 36.44 5.96 0.35
CA THR A 3 35.45 5.04 0.92
C THR A 3 34.65 4.45 -0.23
N VAL A 4 34.89 3.17 -0.53
CA VAL A 4 34.00 2.39 -1.39
C VAL A 4 32.62 2.45 -0.75
N GLY A 5 31.70 3.19 -1.36
CA GLY A 5 30.31 3.23 -0.91
C GLY A 5 29.77 1.82 -0.96
N ARG A 6 29.51 1.20 0.19
CA ARG A 6 28.94 -0.14 0.27
C ARG A 6 27.55 -0.08 -0.35
N ALA A 7 27.35 -0.76 -1.47
CA ALA A 7 26.04 -0.85 -2.10
C ALA A 7 25.07 -1.57 -1.17
N THR A 8 23.97 -0.90 -0.79
CA THR A 8 22.89 -1.53 -0.05
C THR A 8 22.02 -2.31 -1.04
N CYS A 9 21.94 -3.63 -0.88
CA CYS A 9 21.18 -4.51 -1.78
C CYS A 9 19.96 -5.09 -1.06
N ILE A 10 18.81 -5.09 -1.73
CA ILE A 10 17.61 -5.78 -1.24
C ILE A 10 17.62 -7.20 -1.80
N VAL A 11 17.64 -8.19 -0.90
CA VAL A 11 17.60 -9.61 -1.24
C VAL A 11 16.46 -10.27 -0.47
N PHE A 12 15.78 -11.22 -1.10
CA PHE A 12 14.88 -12.16 -0.45
C PHE A 12 15.48 -13.57 -0.56
N SER A 13 15.35 -14.37 0.49
CA SER A 13 15.83 -15.76 0.57
C SER A 13 14.78 -16.68 1.18
N ASP A 14 15.07 -17.98 1.26
CA ASP A 14 14.16 -18.95 1.89
C ASP A 14 13.90 -18.63 3.37
N ASP A 15 14.86 -18.03 4.07
CA ASP A 15 14.69 -17.49 5.43
C ASP A 15 13.63 -16.39 5.52
N ASP A 16 13.27 -15.78 4.39
CA ASP A 16 12.23 -14.78 4.31
C ASP A 16 10.82 -15.34 4.12
N LEU A 17 10.67 -16.63 3.83
CA LEU A 17 9.38 -17.26 3.58
C LEU A 17 8.47 -17.21 4.83
N PRO A 18 7.15 -17.11 4.63
CA PRO A 18 6.20 -17.26 5.73
C PRO A 18 6.21 -18.71 6.25
N PRO A 19 5.56 -18.98 7.41
CA PRO A 19 5.46 -20.34 7.96
C PRO A 19 4.87 -21.37 6.99
N ASP A 20 3.96 -20.94 6.12
CA ASP A 20 3.34 -21.78 5.08
C ASP A 20 4.25 -22.03 3.87
N GLY A 21 5.49 -21.51 3.89
CA GLY A 21 6.47 -21.69 2.84
C GLY A 21 6.00 -21.16 1.48
N LEU A 22 6.07 -22.04 0.48
CA LEU A 22 5.64 -21.76 -0.90
C LEU A 22 4.14 -22.05 -1.12
N ASP A 23 3.46 -22.68 -0.17
CA ASP A 23 2.11 -23.20 -0.30
C ASP A 23 1.03 -22.13 0.02
N HIS A 24 1.18 -20.95 -0.57
CA HIS A 24 0.16 -19.90 -0.49
C HIS A 24 0.12 -19.04 -1.75
N VAL A 25 -1.06 -18.48 -2.03
CA VAL A 25 -1.30 -17.56 -3.17
C VAL A 25 -1.85 -16.23 -2.69
N ARG A 26 -1.50 -15.84 -1.46
CA ARG A 26 -2.09 -14.68 -0.80
C ARG A 26 -1.65 -13.38 -1.46
N PRO A 27 -2.55 -12.38 -1.55
CA PRO A 27 -2.14 -11.01 -1.84
C PRO A 27 -1.19 -10.49 -0.75
N LEU A 28 -0.51 -9.38 -1.03
CA LEU A 28 0.39 -8.74 -0.08
C LEU A 28 -0.32 -7.57 0.61
N TYR A 29 -0.62 -7.70 1.90
CA TYR A 29 -1.21 -6.66 2.73
C TYR A 29 -0.25 -6.21 3.82
N ILE A 30 -0.10 -4.91 4.02
CA ILE A 30 0.60 -4.37 5.18
C ILE A 30 -0.35 -3.54 6.05
N THR A 31 0.08 -3.28 7.27
CA THR A 31 -0.49 -2.23 8.11
C THR A 31 0.40 -1.00 8.06
N VAL A 32 -0.19 0.16 7.86
CA VAL A 32 0.51 1.45 7.80
C VAL A 32 -0.03 2.39 8.86
N GLY A 33 0.76 3.38 9.28
CA GLY A 33 0.27 4.49 10.08
C GLY A 33 -0.32 5.59 9.19
N CYS A 34 -1.38 6.26 9.66
CA CYS A 34 -1.95 7.45 9.04
C CYS A 34 -2.55 8.32 10.14
N SER A 35 -2.11 9.58 10.26
CA SER A 35 -2.65 10.54 11.24
C SER A 35 -2.71 10.03 12.69
N GLY A 36 -1.74 9.22 13.11
CA GLY A 36 -1.69 8.63 14.46
C GLY A 36 -2.51 7.34 14.62
N SER A 37 -3.29 6.94 13.62
CA SER A 37 -4.05 5.69 13.58
C SER A 37 -3.33 4.62 12.75
N ARG A 38 -3.65 3.34 12.99
CA ARG A 38 -3.19 2.23 12.15
C ARG A 38 -4.24 1.92 11.10
N VAL A 39 -3.81 1.75 9.87
CA VAL A 39 -4.66 1.35 8.74
C VAL A 39 -4.24 -0.06 8.33
N PRO A 40 -5.02 -1.09 8.70
CA PRO A 40 -4.74 -2.46 8.29
C PRO A 40 -5.13 -2.69 6.83
N SER A 41 -4.81 -3.86 6.29
CA SER A 41 -5.27 -4.32 4.96
C SER A 41 -4.95 -3.33 3.83
N VAL A 42 -3.75 -2.76 3.85
CA VAL A 42 -3.23 -1.94 2.73
C VAL A 42 -2.59 -2.85 1.71
N GLN A 43 -3.22 -2.97 0.54
CA GLN A 43 -2.77 -3.86 -0.53
C GLN A 43 -1.59 -3.25 -1.29
N LEU A 44 -0.54 -4.04 -1.52
CA LEU A 44 0.48 -3.69 -2.51
C LEU A 44 0.19 -4.44 -3.81
N ASP A 45 -0.10 -3.68 -4.86
CA ASP A 45 -0.47 -4.23 -6.16
C ASP A 45 0.38 -3.62 -7.28
N ASN A 46 1.39 -4.39 -7.73
CA ASN A 46 2.24 -4.00 -8.85
C ASN A 46 1.49 -4.00 -10.21
N GLY A 47 0.34 -4.67 -10.29
CA GLY A 47 -0.56 -4.65 -11.45
C GLY A 47 -1.31 -3.32 -11.58
N SER A 48 -1.52 -2.60 -10.49
CA SER A 48 -2.26 -1.33 -10.50
C SER A 48 -1.42 -0.14 -10.99
N ALA A 49 -2.00 0.63 -11.92
CA ALA A 49 -1.44 1.90 -12.38
C ALA A 49 -1.72 3.07 -11.42
N LEU A 50 -2.52 2.86 -10.37
CA LEU A 50 -3.03 3.90 -9.48
C LEU A 50 -2.88 3.49 -8.03
N ASN A 51 -2.71 4.47 -7.14
CA ASN A 51 -3.06 4.27 -5.74
C ASN A 51 -4.56 4.55 -5.58
N VAL A 52 -5.26 3.70 -4.83
CA VAL A 52 -6.71 3.81 -4.65
C VAL A 52 -7.06 3.93 -3.17
N CYS A 53 -7.88 4.92 -2.85
CA CYS A 53 -8.51 5.06 -1.56
C CYS A 53 -10.03 4.83 -1.74
N PRO A 54 -10.61 3.76 -1.20
CA PRO A 54 -12.04 3.63 -1.07
C PRO A 54 -12.61 4.83 -0.30
N LEU A 55 -13.77 5.33 -0.71
CA LEU A 55 -14.44 6.44 -0.05
C LEU A 55 -14.72 6.14 1.43
N ALA A 56 -15.12 4.90 1.74
CA ALA A 56 -15.37 4.47 3.11
C ALA A 56 -14.13 4.65 3.99
N THR A 57 -12.96 4.27 3.50
CA THR A 57 -11.69 4.50 4.22
C THR A 57 -11.39 5.98 4.36
N ALA A 58 -11.56 6.79 3.32
CA ALA A 58 -11.30 8.23 3.39
C ALA A 58 -12.11 8.90 4.52
N ILE A 59 -13.41 8.57 4.60
CA ILE A 59 -14.30 9.07 5.66
C ILE A 59 -13.88 8.54 7.03
N ALA A 60 -13.52 7.26 7.12
CA ALA A 60 -13.04 6.65 8.37
C ALA A 60 -11.74 7.31 8.86
N LEU A 61 -10.87 7.74 7.96
CA LEU A 61 -9.65 8.51 8.27
C LEU A 61 -9.92 9.98 8.59
N GLY A 62 -11.19 10.42 8.57
CA GLY A 62 -11.61 11.78 8.92
C GLY A 62 -11.64 12.77 7.77
N PHE A 63 -11.48 12.32 6.52
CA PHE A 63 -11.56 13.20 5.34
C PHE A 63 -13.01 13.35 4.87
N ALA A 64 -13.44 14.60 4.70
CA ALA A 64 -14.71 14.93 4.09
C ALA A 64 -14.57 15.03 2.56
N PRO A 65 -15.66 14.88 1.80
CA PRO A 65 -15.63 15.08 0.34
C PRO A 65 -15.10 16.45 -0.11
N SER A 66 -15.19 17.48 0.74
CA SER A 66 -14.62 18.81 0.50
C SER A 66 -13.10 18.83 0.47
N ASP A 67 -12.44 17.84 1.07
CA ASP A 67 -10.98 17.72 1.11
C ASP A 67 -10.42 17.11 -0.17
N PHE A 68 -11.29 16.59 -1.06
CA PHE A 68 -10.86 15.94 -2.28
C PHE A 68 -10.53 16.98 -3.35
N GLY A 69 -9.35 16.85 -3.95
CA GLY A 69 -8.99 17.59 -5.15
C GLY A 69 -9.87 17.18 -6.33
N PRO A 70 -10.11 18.06 -7.31
CA PRO A 70 -10.94 17.75 -8.46
C PRO A 70 -10.34 16.61 -9.30
N SER A 71 -11.21 15.81 -9.91
CA SER A 71 -10.82 14.82 -10.91
C SER A 71 -11.92 14.66 -11.95
N THR A 72 -11.54 14.57 -13.21
CA THR A 72 -12.42 14.21 -14.33
C THR A 72 -12.11 12.79 -14.84
N GLN A 73 -11.28 12.05 -14.10
CA GLN A 73 -10.78 10.76 -14.53
C GLN A 73 -11.84 9.67 -14.35
N THR A 74 -12.01 8.83 -15.37
CA THR A 74 -12.69 7.55 -15.24
C THR A 74 -11.64 6.44 -15.26
N VAL A 75 -11.71 5.54 -14.27
CA VAL A 75 -10.84 4.37 -14.20
C VAL A 75 -11.60 3.14 -14.68
N ARG A 76 -10.87 2.18 -15.24
CA ARG A 76 -11.42 0.87 -15.59
C ARG A 76 -10.95 -0.13 -14.54
N ALA A 77 -11.91 -0.73 -13.83
CA ALA A 77 -11.65 -1.81 -12.90
C ALA A 77 -11.37 -3.13 -13.63
N TYR A 78 -10.87 -4.12 -12.90
CA TYR A 78 -10.51 -5.43 -13.45
C TYR A 78 -11.70 -6.17 -14.10
N ASP A 79 -12.90 -5.97 -13.56
CA ASP A 79 -14.18 -6.48 -14.11
C ASP A 79 -14.65 -5.75 -15.38
N ASN A 80 -13.78 -4.92 -15.98
CA ASN A 80 -14.06 -4.02 -17.10
C ASN A 80 -15.08 -2.91 -16.83
N THR A 81 -15.59 -2.77 -15.60
CA THR A 81 -16.48 -1.68 -15.25
C THR A 81 -15.73 -0.36 -15.23
N LYS A 82 -16.41 0.70 -15.65
CA LYS A 82 -15.90 2.06 -15.55
C LYS A 82 -16.34 2.66 -14.22
N ARG A 83 -15.43 3.28 -13.50
CA ARG A 83 -15.69 3.97 -12.24
C ARG A 83 -15.19 5.40 -12.34
N GLU A 84 -16.04 6.35 -12.01
CA GLU A 84 -15.63 7.74 -11.93
C GLU A 84 -14.85 7.96 -10.64
N VAL A 85 -13.72 8.65 -10.75
CA VAL A 85 -12.95 9.10 -9.60
C VAL A 85 -13.69 10.26 -8.96
N MET A 86 -13.99 10.15 -7.67
CA MET A 86 -14.67 11.21 -6.93
C MET A 86 -13.78 12.43 -6.70
N GLY A 87 -12.48 12.19 -6.61
CA GLY A 87 -11.46 13.21 -6.46
C GLY A 87 -10.11 12.59 -6.12
N THR A 88 -9.12 13.44 -5.89
CA THR A 88 -7.79 13.04 -5.46
C THR A 88 -7.57 13.40 -3.99
N LEU A 89 -6.76 12.62 -3.28
CA LEU A 89 -6.45 12.88 -1.87
C LEU A 89 -4.98 12.59 -1.59
N MET A 90 -4.27 13.55 -0.98
CA MET A 90 -2.92 13.34 -0.48
C MET A 90 -3.00 12.81 0.96
N ILE A 91 -2.39 11.65 1.20
CA ILE A 91 -2.35 11.03 2.53
C ILE A 91 -0.90 10.73 2.90
N ASP A 92 -0.49 11.14 4.10
CA ASP A 92 0.81 10.79 4.67
C ASP A 92 0.74 9.42 5.33
N LEU A 93 1.50 8.47 4.77
CA LEU A 93 1.57 7.11 5.27
C LEU A 93 2.89 6.85 5.99
N GLN A 94 2.81 6.37 7.22
CA GLN A 94 3.97 5.89 7.96
C GLN A 94 4.16 4.39 7.73
N ILE A 95 5.29 4.00 7.14
CA ILE A 95 5.63 2.62 6.82
C ILE A 95 7.03 2.34 7.36
N GLY A 96 7.10 1.52 8.41
CA GLY A 96 8.33 1.39 9.20
C GLY A 96 8.75 2.76 9.78
N PRO A 97 10.02 3.17 9.65
CA PRO A 97 10.48 4.48 10.12
C PRO A 97 10.19 5.62 9.12
N ALA A 98 9.75 5.32 7.90
CA ALA A 98 9.61 6.30 6.83
C ALA A 98 8.17 6.82 6.69
N THR A 99 8.04 8.09 6.30
CA THR A 99 6.76 8.72 5.97
C THR A 99 6.71 9.02 4.47
N PHE A 100 5.59 8.68 3.82
CA PHE A 100 5.37 8.87 2.39
C PHE A 100 4.07 9.65 2.13
N SER A 101 4.20 10.88 1.61
CA SER A 101 3.06 11.64 1.09
C SER A 101 2.60 11.05 -0.24
N THR A 102 1.43 10.43 -0.24
CA THR A 102 0.97 9.59 -1.35
C THR A 102 -0.33 10.13 -1.92
N LEU A 103 -0.35 10.37 -3.23
CA LEU A 103 -1.56 10.76 -3.95
C LEU A 103 -2.43 9.52 -4.22
N PHE A 104 -3.68 9.59 -3.81
CA PHE A 104 -4.70 8.57 -4.00
C PHE A 104 -5.82 9.05 -4.92
N GLN A 105 -6.37 8.12 -5.70
CA GLN A 105 -7.64 8.29 -6.39
C GLN A 105 -8.76 7.81 -5.46
N VAL A 106 -9.71 8.67 -5.13
CA VAL A 106 -10.84 8.32 -4.25
C VAL A 106 -11.96 7.71 -5.09
N LEU A 107 -12.36 6.49 -4.75
CA LEU A 107 -13.39 5.73 -5.48
C LEU A 107 -14.48 5.24 -4.54
N ARG A 108 -15.74 5.31 -4.98
CA ARG A 108 -16.87 4.67 -4.30
C ARG A 108 -17.00 3.23 -4.79
N ILE A 109 -16.27 2.33 -4.14
CA ILE A 109 -16.23 0.90 -4.47
C ILE A 109 -16.29 0.05 -3.19
N PRO A 110 -16.96 -1.12 -3.22
CA PRO A 110 -16.76 -2.12 -2.18
C PRO A 110 -15.40 -2.80 -2.39
N THR A 111 -14.57 -2.85 -1.35
CA THR A 111 -13.21 -3.42 -1.41
C THR A 111 -12.89 -4.27 -0.20
N SER A 112 -11.99 -5.23 -0.37
CA SER A 112 -11.40 -6.03 0.72
C SER A 112 -10.14 -5.39 1.33
N PHE A 113 -9.74 -4.22 0.82
CA PHE A 113 -8.60 -3.45 1.27
C PHE A 113 -9.04 -2.07 1.73
N ASN A 114 -8.29 -1.48 2.66
CA ASN A 114 -8.53 -0.12 3.12
C ASN A 114 -7.81 0.90 2.24
N LEU A 115 -6.63 0.57 1.73
CA LEU A 115 -5.91 1.37 0.73
C LEU A 115 -5.24 0.41 -0.25
N LEU A 116 -5.02 0.86 -1.48
CA LEU A 116 -4.20 0.15 -2.47
C LEU A 116 -3.03 1.04 -2.87
N LEU A 117 -1.83 0.52 -2.69
CA LEU A 117 -0.58 1.11 -3.15
C LEU A 117 -0.17 0.45 -4.45
N GLY A 118 -0.34 1.19 -5.54
CA GLY A 118 -0.01 0.74 -6.89
C GLY A 118 1.41 1.13 -7.29
N ARG A 119 1.70 0.96 -8.58
CA ARG A 119 2.99 1.36 -9.17
C ARG A 119 3.44 2.79 -8.85
N PRO A 120 2.56 3.82 -8.82
CA PRO A 120 3.00 5.18 -8.48
C PRO A 120 3.71 5.25 -7.14
N TRP A 121 3.13 4.67 -6.08
CA TRP A 121 3.80 4.64 -4.78
C TRP A 121 4.99 3.67 -4.78
N ILE A 122 4.83 2.46 -5.33
CA ILE A 122 5.88 1.42 -5.33
C ILE A 122 7.18 1.95 -5.96
N HIS A 123 7.07 2.65 -7.09
CA HIS A 123 8.22 3.16 -7.82
C HIS A 123 8.89 4.33 -7.09
N ILE A 124 8.09 5.27 -6.56
CA ILE A 124 8.61 6.45 -5.83
C ILE A 124 9.30 6.01 -4.53
N ALA A 125 8.68 5.10 -3.78
CA ALA A 125 9.24 4.55 -2.55
C ALA A 125 10.43 3.60 -2.80
N ARG A 126 10.71 3.25 -4.07
CA ARG A 126 11.75 2.30 -4.49
C ARG A 126 11.67 0.98 -3.72
N VAL A 127 10.44 0.58 -3.46
CA VAL A 127 10.13 -0.57 -2.63
C VAL A 127 10.07 -1.83 -3.49
N ILE A 128 10.53 -2.94 -2.93
CA ILE A 128 10.46 -4.26 -3.53
C ILE A 128 9.42 -5.06 -2.74
N PRO A 129 8.17 -5.12 -3.23
CA PRO A 129 7.16 -6.00 -2.67
C PRO A 129 7.42 -7.44 -3.11
N SER A 130 7.26 -8.39 -2.20
CA SER A 130 7.25 -9.81 -2.53
C SER A 130 6.04 -10.49 -1.89
N SER A 131 5.06 -10.83 -2.72
CA SER A 131 3.91 -11.62 -2.28
C SER A 131 4.34 -13.01 -1.83
N LEU A 132 5.31 -13.65 -2.51
CA LEU A 132 5.84 -14.96 -2.12
C LEU A 132 6.37 -14.97 -0.67
N HIS A 133 7.22 -13.99 -0.32
CA HIS A 133 7.80 -13.88 1.01
C HIS A 133 6.89 -13.16 2.01
N GLN A 134 5.72 -12.69 1.57
CA GLN A 134 4.79 -11.90 2.39
C GLN A 134 5.49 -10.72 3.09
N LYS A 135 6.35 -10.02 2.35
CA LYS A 135 7.21 -8.95 2.88
C LYS A 135 7.42 -7.86 1.85
N VAL A 136 7.76 -6.69 2.38
CA VAL A 136 8.07 -5.48 1.63
C VAL A 136 9.42 -4.99 2.11
N LYS A 137 10.36 -4.75 1.19
CA LYS A 137 11.69 -4.23 1.53
C LYS A 137 11.98 -2.92 0.80
N PHE A 138 12.56 -1.95 1.48
CA PHE A 138 13.06 -0.71 0.89
C PHE A 138 14.28 -0.21 1.65
N ILE A 139 14.96 0.79 1.10
CA ILE A 139 16.12 1.42 1.76
C ILE A 139 15.67 2.76 2.34
N HIS A 140 15.97 2.98 3.62
CA HIS A 140 15.77 4.25 4.32
C HIS A 140 17.01 4.55 5.14
N ASP A 141 17.58 5.74 4.98
CA ASP A 141 18.83 6.18 5.63
C ASP A 141 19.98 5.16 5.50
N GLY A 142 20.11 4.56 4.31
CA GLY A 142 21.13 3.56 3.99
C GLY A 142 20.88 2.16 4.56
N GLN A 143 19.82 1.97 5.35
CA GLN A 143 19.44 0.70 5.97
C GLN A 143 18.30 0.03 5.21
N ILE A 144 18.30 -1.31 5.21
CA ILE A 144 17.20 -2.10 4.64
C ILE A 144 16.08 -2.19 5.68
N ILE A 145 14.95 -1.58 5.36
CA ILE A 145 13.73 -1.73 6.13
C ILE A 145 12.94 -2.90 5.57
N THR A 146 12.51 -3.80 6.46
CA THR A 146 11.63 -4.92 6.11
C THR A 146 10.31 -4.77 6.86
N VAL A 147 9.22 -4.67 6.12
CA VAL A 147 7.85 -4.68 6.64
C VAL A 147 7.22 -6.02 6.30
N ARG A 148 6.65 -6.68 7.30
CA ARG A 148 5.98 -7.98 7.13
C ARG A 148 4.52 -7.77 6.77
N SER A 149 3.98 -8.70 6.00
CA SER A 149 2.54 -8.78 5.74
C SER A 149 1.79 -8.94 7.05
N THR A 150 0.64 -8.28 7.17
CA THR A 150 -0.32 -8.59 8.23
C THR A 150 -1.14 -9.79 7.76
N GLY A 151 -0.95 -10.93 8.44
CA GLY A 151 -1.61 -12.21 8.11
C GLY A 151 -3.13 -12.08 8.04
N ASP A 152 -3.73 -12.95 7.22
CA ASP A 152 -5.12 -12.93 6.75
C ASP A 152 -6.14 -12.47 7.81
N ILE A 153 -6.59 -11.23 7.71
CA ILE A 153 -7.86 -10.80 8.30
C ILE A 153 -8.90 -10.89 7.20
N PHE A 154 -9.31 -12.11 6.85
CA PHE A 154 -10.66 -12.33 6.34
C PHE A 154 -11.63 -12.19 7.53
N ALA A 155 -11.76 -10.98 8.07
CA ALA A 155 -12.78 -10.66 9.04
C ALA A 155 -13.46 -9.35 8.64
N ALA A 156 -14.72 -9.52 8.25
CA ALA A 156 -15.82 -8.55 8.24
C ALA A 156 -15.69 -7.28 7.37
N SER A 157 -16.75 -7.09 6.59
CA SER A 157 -17.07 -5.93 5.76
C SER A 157 -17.42 -4.67 6.56
N GLU A 158 -16.70 -4.35 7.64
CA GLU A 158 -16.83 -3.07 8.34
C GLU A 158 -15.45 -2.42 8.52
N PRO A 159 -15.36 -1.08 8.37
CA PRO A 159 -14.12 -0.36 8.62
C PRO A 159 -13.78 -0.48 10.11
N VAL A 160 -12.85 -1.38 10.43
CA VAL A 160 -12.21 -1.41 11.75
C VAL A 160 -11.12 -0.34 11.74
N LEU A 161 -11.42 0.80 12.36
CA LEU A 161 -10.43 1.73 12.89
C LEU A 161 -9.96 1.23 14.25
#